data_AF-A0A7S3L8V2-F1
#
_entry.id   AF-A0A7S3L8V2-F1
#
_cell.length_a   1.000
_cell.length_b   1.000
_cell.length_c   1.000
_cell.angle_alpha   90.00
_cell.angle_beta   90.00
_cell.angle_gamma   90.00
#
_symmetry.space_group_name_H-M   'P 1'
#
loop_
_entity.id
_entity.type
_entity.pdbx_description
1 polymer ?
#
loop_
_entity_poly.entity_id
_entity_poly.type
_entity_poly.pdbx_seq_one_letter_code
_entity_poly.pdbx_strand_id
1 'polypeptide(L)'
;ATLGSSQNELRICTRDDFSDLYAHLQADKALAMQGIGFAPWVVASERPVLEAEARQYYSEEYPSVPFVGFVGHEYLPGMDPTTEKPVLWLRSEQPFYMPVQYVEPVEENAAFLGFDVLSIRQGPGPSDLDYFMDRKPIVTDRIDLASELPHSQYEAGYYILLMHPGIQLPPRHHHHSEPDTDLIHS
;
A
#
# COMPACT_ATOMS: atom_id res chain seq x y z
N ALA A 1 -33.73 -9.35 1.20
CA ALA A 1 -32.91 -8.23 1.71
C ALA A 1 -31.66 -8.18 0.84
N THR A 2 -31.58 -7.19 -0.03
CA THR A 2 -30.49 -7.02 -0.99
C THR A 2 -29.25 -6.62 -0.21
N LEU A 3 -28.18 -7.40 -0.31
CA LEU A 3 -26.86 -7.08 0.24
C LEU A 3 -26.40 -5.78 -0.42
N GLY A 4 -26.55 -4.67 0.31
CA GLY A 4 -25.99 -3.39 -0.08
C GLY A 4 -24.48 -3.54 -0.11
N SER A 5 -23.91 -3.35 -1.29
CA SER A 5 -22.48 -3.22 -1.54
C SER A 5 -21.92 -2.08 -0.68
N SER A 6 -21.46 -2.39 0.52
CA SER A 6 -20.56 -1.53 1.28
C SER A 6 -19.16 -1.65 0.67
N GLN A 7 -19.01 -1.30 -0.61
CA GLN A 7 -17.70 -1.03 -1.18
C GLN A 7 -17.24 0.28 -0.55
N ASN A 8 -16.51 0.17 0.55
CA ASN A 8 -15.99 1.29 1.30
C ASN A 8 -15.12 2.15 0.37
N GLU A 9 -15.32 3.46 0.40
CA GLU A 9 -14.75 4.43 -0.54
C GLU A 9 -13.27 4.74 -0.26
N LEU A 10 -12.41 3.74 -0.20
CA LEU A 10 -10.95 3.93 -0.39
C LEU A 10 -10.59 4.08 -1.90
N ARG A 11 -11.61 4.31 -2.74
CA ARG A 11 -11.73 4.13 -4.20
C ARG A 11 -10.91 5.12 -5.05
N ILE A 12 -9.59 5.14 -4.93
CA ILE A 12 -8.72 5.77 -5.94
C ILE A 12 -8.14 4.72 -6.91
N CYS A 13 -7.95 3.49 -6.46
CA CYS A 13 -7.33 2.41 -7.23
C CYS A 13 -7.94 1.06 -6.80
N THR A 14 -8.47 0.29 -7.74
CA THR A 14 -8.83 -1.12 -7.51
C THR A 14 -7.62 -2.03 -7.72
N ARG A 15 -7.73 -3.33 -7.37
CA ARG A 15 -6.68 -4.32 -7.66
C ARG A 15 -6.43 -4.46 -9.16
N ASP A 16 -7.49 -4.44 -9.96
CA ASP A 16 -7.41 -4.50 -11.43
C ASP A 16 -6.71 -3.24 -11.97
N ASP A 17 -7.11 -2.04 -11.51
CA ASP A 17 -6.45 -0.78 -11.90
C ASP A 17 -4.93 -0.81 -11.56
N PHE A 18 -4.58 -1.38 -10.40
CA PHE A 18 -3.19 -1.50 -9.97
C PHE A 18 -2.39 -2.50 -10.80
N SER A 19 -3.00 -3.63 -11.14
CA SER A 19 -2.36 -4.65 -11.99
C SER A 19 -2.16 -4.14 -13.42
N ASP A 20 -3.13 -3.40 -13.97
CA ASP A 20 -3.01 -2.72 -15.25
C ASP A 20 -1.87 -1.69 -15.25
N LEU A 21 -1.75 -0.90 -14.17
CA LEU A 21 -0.63 0.03 -13.98
C LEU A 21 0.71 -0.71 -13.96
N TYR A 22 0.81 -1.81 -13.21
CA TYR A 22 2.02 -2.62 -13.16
C TYR A 22 2.42 -3.16 -14.54
N ALA A 23 1.46 -3.71 -15.29
CA ALA A 23 1.68 -4.21 -16.65
C ALA A 23 2.20 -3.11 -17.58
N HIS A 24 1.65 -1.89 -17.46
CA HIS A 24 2.11 -0.74 -18.23
C HIS A 24 3.56 -0.34 -17.89
N LEU A 25 3.89 -0.24 -16.59
CA LEU A 25 5.24 0.10 -16.14
C LEU A 25 6.29 -0.94 -16.60
N GLN A 26 5.93 -2.23 -16.60
CA GLN A 26 6.82 -3.28 -17.10
C GLN A 26 7.02 -3.24 -18.61
N ALA A 27 6.02 -2.80 -19.37
CA ALA A 27 6.12 -2.65 -20.82
C ALA A 27 7.10 -1.53 -21.21
N ASP A 28 7.08 -0.41 -20.48
CA ASP A 28 7.92 0.76 -20.76
C ASP A 28 9.41 0.52 -20.46
N LYS A 29 9.76 -0.42 -19.56
CA LYS A 29 11.14 -0.80 -19.18
C LYS A 29 12.06 0.36 -18.76
N ALA A 30 11.49 1.53 -18.49
CA ALA A 30 12.24 2.75 -18.20
C ALA A 30 12.91 2.73 -16.82
N LEU A 31 12.41 1.92 -15.90
CA LEU A 31 12.93 1.77 -14.55
C LEU A 31 13.07 0.29 -14.20
N ALA A 32 14.27 -0.13 -13.78
CA ALA A 32 14.48 -1.46 -13.22
C ALA A 32 13.91 -1.48 -11.80
N MET A 33 12.72 -2.07 -11.64
CA MET A 33 12.03 -2.24 -10.35
C MET A 33 11.79 -3.72 -10.06
N GLN A 34 11.92 -4.12 -8.80
CA GLN A 34 11.59 -5.48 -8.34
C GLN A 34 10.07 -5.70 -8.17
N GLY A 35 9.35 -4.60 -7.95
CA GLY A 35 7.91 -4.57 -7.84
C GLY A 35 7.40 -3.17 -7.57
N ILE A 36 6.09 -3.04 -7.50
CA ILE A 36 5.40 -1.83 -7.05
C ILE A 36 4.45 -2.15 -5.90
N GLY A 37 4.19 -1.17 -5.05
CA GLY A 37 3.24 -1.28 -3.95
C GLY A 37 2.28 -0.10 -3.91
N PHE A 38 1.03 -0.35 -3.53
CA PHE A 38 0.04 0.68 -3.24
C PHE A 38 -0.23 0.74 -1.74
N ALA A 39 0.13 1.86 -1.11
CA ALA A 39 -0.05 2.10 0.32
C ALA A 39 -0.99 3.30 0.56
N PRO A 40 -2.30 3.07 0.69
CA PRO A 40 -3.24 4.15 0.96
C PRO A 40 -3.10 4.67 2.39
N TRP A 41 -3.56 5.90 2.61
CA TRP A 41 -3.79 6.43 3.96
C TRP A 41 -5.02 5.75 4.57
N VAL A 42 -4.85 5.15 5.74
CA VAL A 42 -5.89 4.36 6.43
C VAL A 42 -6.08 4.89 7.84
N VAL A 43 -7.30 5.23 8.24
CA VAL A 43 -7.57 5.61 9.63
C VAL A 43 -7.80 4.39 10.52
N ALA A 44 -7.62 4.53 11.83
CA ALA A 44 -7.71 3.44 12.79
C ALA A 44 -8.96 2.56 12.64
N SER A 45 -10.13 3.18 12.42
CA SER A 45 -11.41 2.50 12.29
C SER A 45 -11.55 1.63 11.04
N GLU A 46 -10.75 1.85 10.01
CA GLU A 46 -10.82 1.11 8.74
C GLU A 46 -9.99 -0.18 8.76
N ARG A 47 -8.98 -0.27 9.64
CA ARG A 47 -8.04 -1.40 9.74
C ARG A 47 -8.75 -2.77 9.81
N PRO A 48 -9.77 -3.00 10.66
CA PRO A 48 -10.39 -4.32 10.76
C PRO A 48 -11.04 -4.79 9.46
N VAL A 49 -11.66 -3.86 8.72
CA VAL A 49 -12.32 -4.16 7.43
C VAL A 49 -11.26 -4.50 6.39
N LEU A 50 -10.21 -3.67 6.27
CA LEU A 50 -9.15 -3.87 5.29
C LEU A 50 -8.33 -5.13 5.53
N GLU A 51 -7.99 -5.44 6.78
CA GLU A 51 -7.29 -6.69 7.09
C GLU A 51 -8.17 -7.92 6.79
N ALA A 52 -9.49 -7.83 6.98
CA ALA A 52 -10.41 -8.93 6.65
C ALA A 52 -10.51 -9.14 5.14
N GLU A 53 -10.71 -8.06 4.37
CA GLU A 53 -10.76 -8.09 2.90
C GLU A 53 -9.45 -8.61 2.30
N ALA A 54 -8.30 -8.10 2.75
CA ALA A 54 -7.00 -8.56 2.28
C ALA A 54 -6.76 -10.03 2.63
N ARG A 55 -7.08 -10.45 3.86
CA ARG A 55 -6.93 -11.85 4.28
C ARG A 55 -7.75 -12.79 3.41
N GLN A 56 -9.01 -12.44 3.14
CA GLN A 56 -9.87 -13.24 2.28
C GLN A 56 -9.26 -13.35 0.87
N TYR A 57 -8.99 -12.21 0.24
CA TYR A 57 -8.46 -12.15 -1.12
C TYR A 57 -7.16 -12.95 -1.28
N TYR A 58 -6.16 -12.71 -0.43
CA TYR A 58 -4.87 -13.39 -0.56
C TYR A 58 -4.97 -14.88 -0.22
N SER A 59 -5.86 -15.30 0.67
CA SER A 59 -6.07 -16.73 0.94
C SER A 59 -6.71 -17.48 -0.22
N GLU A 60 -7.51 -16.80 -1.05
CA GLU A 60 -8.22 -17.37 -2.20
C GLU A 60 -7.33 -17.36 -3.45
N GLU A 61 -6.73 -16.20 -3.77
CA GLU A 61 -5.98 -15.98 -5.01
C GLU A 61 -4.50 -16.37 -4.92
N TYR A 62 -3.90 -16.28 -3.73
CA TYR A 62 -2.49 -16.58 -3.50
C TYR A 62 -2.29 -17.47 -2.25
N PRO A 63 -2.74 -18.74 -2.26
CA PRO A 63 -2.72 -19.60 -1.06
C PRO A 63 -1.33 -19.83 -0.46
N SER A 64 -0.26 -19.60 -1.24
CA SER A 64 1.15 -19.63 -0.84
C SER A 64 1.59 -18.40 -0.03
N VAL A 65 0.81 -17.33 -0.04
CA VAL A 65 1.14 -16.02 0.54
C VAL A 65 0.41 -15.82 1.87
N PRO A 66 1.12 -15.89 3.02
CA PRO A 66 0.49 -15.71 4.33
C PRO A 66 0.27 -14.22 4.62
N PHE A 67 -0.97 -13.75 4.50
CA PHE A 67 -1.34 -12.41 4.98
C PHE A 67 -1.58 -12.41 6.50
N VAL A 68 -0.71 -11.72 7.25
CA VAL A 68 -0.71 -11.72 8.72
C VAL A 68 -1.40 -10.49 9.35
N GLY A 69 -1.82 -9.51 8.55
CA GLY A 69 -2.36 -8.23 9.02
C GLY A 69 -1.36 -7.09 8.83
N PHE A 70 -1.64 -5.93 9.43
CA PHE A 70 -0.71 -4.79 9.32
C PHE A 70 0.53 -5.03 10.19
N VAL A 71 1.69 -4.96 9.56
CA VAL A 71 3.01 -5.15 10.17
C VAL A 71 3.88 -3.92 9.99
N GLY A 72 4.90 -3.77 10.82
CA GLY A 72 5.94 -2.77 10.63
C GLY A 72 6.93 -2.78 11.79
N HIS A 73 7.90 -1.87 11.76
CA HIS A 73 8.89 -1.76 12.82
C HIS A 73 8.23 -1.28 14.12
N GLU A 74 8.30 -2.09 15.17
CA GLU A 74 7.74 -1.85 16.49
C GLU A 74 8.79 -2.13 17.58
N TYR A 75 8.74 -1.34 18.66
CA TYR A 75 9.45 -1.66 19.90
C TYR A 75 8.51 -2.48 20.78
N LEU A 76 8.84 -3.75 20.99
CA LEU A 76 8.04 -4.64 21.81
C LEU A 76 8.19 -4.31 23.31
N PRO A 77 7.22 -4.68 24.16
CA PRO A 77 7.31 -4.47 25.59
C PRO A 77 8.61 -5.04 26.18
N GLY A 78 9.37 -4.19 26.87
CA GLY A 78 10.66 -4.54 27.45
C GLY A 78 11.87 -4.23 26.59
N MET A 79 11.68 -3.79 25.34
CA MET A 79 12.77 -3.28 24.50
C MET A 79 13.11 -1.83 24.87
N ASP A 80 14.40 -1.51 24.93
CA ASP A 80 14.92 -0.16 25.14
C ASP A 80 15.21 0.53 23.79
N PRO A 81 14.44 1.57 23.41
CA PRO A 81 14.62 2.24 22.12
C PRO A 81 15.96 3.00 21.98
N THR A 82 16.71 3.16 23.07
CA THR A 82 18.02 3.82 23.05
C THR A 82 19.17 2.86 22.74
N THR A 83 18.97 1.56 22.95
CA THR A 83 20.01 0.52 22.79
C THR A 83 19.61 -0.59 21.82
N GLU A 84 18.32 -0.75 21.55
CA GLU A 84 17.77 -1.77 20.66
C GLU A 84 17.18 -1.15 19.40
N LYS A 85 17.12 -1.95 18.34
CA LYS A 85 16.43 -1.61 17.09
C LYS A 85 15.00 -2.15 17.15
N PRO A 86 14.02 -1.47 16.54
CA PRO A 86 12.68 -2.03 16.45
C PRO A 86 12.71 -3.32 15.61
N VAL A 87 11.74 -4.19 15.80
CA VAL A 87 11.59 -5.44 15.04
C VAL A 87 10.34 -5.37 14.18
N LEU A 88 10.34 -6.09 13.06
CA LEU A 88 9.14 -6.27 12.27
C LEU A 88 8.10 -7.10 13.02
N TRP A 89 6.98 -6.47 13.38
CA TRP A 89 5.89 -7.10 14.14
C TRP A 89 4.52 -6.55 13.73
N LEU A 90 3.45 -7.15 14.24
CA LEU A 90 2.10 -6.60 14.11
C LEU A 90 2.06 -5.18 14.66
N ARG A 91 1.51 -4.25 13.87
CA ARG A 91 1.39 -2.84 14.28
C ARG A 91 0.49 -2.71 15.50
N SER A 92 0.95 -1.95 16.48
CA SER A 92 0.15 -1.45 17.59
C SER A 92 -0.99 -0.55 17.09
N GLU A 93 -1.97 -0.23 17.94
CA GLU A 93 -3.02 0.72 17.55
C GLU A 93 -2.43 2.11 17.31
N GLN A 94 -2.63 2.64 16.10
CA GLN A 94 -2.21 3.97 15.67
C GLN A 94 -3.43 4.76 15.17
N PRO A 95 -3.42 6.10 15.24
CA PRO A 95 -4.50 6.92 14.70
C PRO A 95 -4.68 6.76 13.18
N PHE A 96 -3.59 6.47 12.47
CA PHE A 96 -3.55 6.21 11.04
C PHE A 96 -2.40 5.27 10.68
N TYR A 97 -2.50 4.63 9.53
CA TYR A 97 -1.54 3.68 8.96
C TYR A 97 -1.37 3.96 7.46
N MET A 98 -0.27 3.47 6.88
CA MET A 98 -0.09 3.34 5.44
C MET A 98 0.38 1.94 5.05
N PRO A 99 -0.49 0.93 5.22
CA PRO A 99 -0.19 -0.45 4.88
C PRO A 99 -0.07 -0.59 3.36
N VAL A 100 0.92 -1.34 2.87
CA VAL A 100 0.90 -1.79 1.48
C VAL A 100 -0.27 -2.78 1.31
N GLN A 101 -1.32 -2.33 0.63
CA GLN A 101 -2.53 -3.10 0.38
C GLN A 101 -2.40 -4.00 -0.84
N TYR A 102 -1.75 -3.47 -1.89
CA TYR A 102 -1.51 -4.16 -3.16
C TYR A 102 -0.01 -4.19 -3.44
N VAL A 103 0.48 -5.28 -4.01
CA VAL A 103 1.87 -5.43 -4.43
C VAL A 103 1.93 -6.26 -5.70
N GLU A 104 2.86 -5.95 -6.60
CA GLU A 104 3.06 -6.70 -7.85
C GLU A 104 4.56 -6.81 -8.17
N PRO A 105 5.07 -7.99 -8.58
CA PRO A 105 4.43 -9.30 -8.49
C PRO A 105 4.12 -9.72 -7.05
N VAL A 106 2.94 -10.31 -6.83
CA VAL A 106 2.47 -10.67 -5.48
C VAL A 106 3.39 -11.67 -4.78
N GLU A 107 3.72 -12.80 -5.41
CA GLU A 107 4.48 -13.86 -4.73
C GLU A 107 5.92 -13.45 -4.44
N GLU A 108 6.56 -12.66 -5.30
CA GLU A 108 7.94 -12.21 -5.11
C GLU A 108 8.05 -11.08 -4.08
N ASN A 109 6.97 -10.34 -3.84
CA ASN A 109 6.95 -9.19 -2.95
C ASN A 109 5.97 -9.35 -1.78
N ALA A 110 5.54 -10.59 -1.49
CA ALA A 110 4.59 -10.91 -0.42
C ALA A 110 5.00 -10.36 0.96
N ALA A 111 6.31 -10.24 1.20
CA ALA A 111 6.88 -9.65 2.42
C ALA A 111 6.42 -8.20 2.68
N PHE A 112 6.00 -7.47 1.65
CA PHE A 112 5.49 -6.11 1.79
C PHE A 112 4.01 -6.06 2.13
N LEU A 113 3.23 -7.13 1.92
CA LEU A 113 1.78 -7.08 2.14
C LEU A 113 1.46 -6.78 3.61
N GLY A 114 0.68 -5.72 3.83
CA GLY A 114 0.35 -5.22 5.15
C GLY A 114 1.47 -4.42 5.83
N PHE A 115 2.66 -4.30 5.23
CA PHE A 115 3.73 -3.48 5.78
C PHE A 115 3.35 -2.01 5.78
N ASP A 116 3.27 -1.41 6.97
CA ASP A 116 2.98 0.00 7.14
C ASP A 116 4.25 0.83 6.97
N VAL A 117 4.33 1.53 5.84
CA VAL A 117 5.50 2.32 5.42
C VAL A 117 5.82 3.47 6.38
N LEU A 118 4.85 3.91 7.21
CA LEU A 118 5.11 4.90 8.25
C LEU A 118 6.07 4.37 9.33
N SER A 119 6.10 3.05 9.55
CA SER A 119 7.02 2.47 10.55
C SER A 119 8.50 2.60 10.18
N ILE A 120 8.84 2.86 8.91
CA ILE A 120 10.22 3.07 8.48
C ILE A 120 10.82 4.31 9.15
N ARG A 121 9.98 5.31 9.48
CA ARG A 121 10.41 6.65 9.88
C ARG A 121 10.34 6.89 11.38
N GLN A 122 10.44 5.84 12.20
CA GLN A 122 10.50 5.98 13.66
C GLN A 122 11.84 6.58 14.12
N GLY A 123 11.96 7.90 13.95
CA GLY A 123 13.03 8.77 14.46
C GLY A 123 12.51 10.21 14.54
N PRO A 124 13.17 11.11 15.28
CA PRO A 124 12.72 12.51 15.42
C PRO A 124 12.97 13.29 14.13
N GLY A 125 12.07 13.13 13.16
CA GLY A 125 12.02 13.88 11.90
C GLY A 125 10.75 14.75 11.81
N PRO A 126 10.66 15.65 10.81
CA PRO A 126 9.42 16.37 10.50
C PRO A 126 8.27 15.37 10.37
N SER A 127 7.08 15.78 10.79
CA SER A 127 5.92 14.89 10.90
C SER A 127 5.69 14.17 9.57
N ASP A 128 5.33 12.87 9.59
CA ASP A 128 5.03 12.12 8.36
C ASP A 128 4.01 12.86 7.48
N LEU A 129 3.14 13.65 8.11
CA LEU A 129 2.20 14.56 7.47
C LEU A 129 2.90 15.59 6.57
N ASP A 130 3.97 16.26 7.03
CA ASP A 130 4.69 17.28 6.26
C ASP A 130 5.29 16.69 4.98
N TYR A 131 5.75 15.44 5.04
CA TYR A 131 6.26 14.73 3.86
C TYR A 131 5.17 14.52 2.79
N PHE A 132 3.97 14.06 3.18
CA PHE A 132 2.86 13.91 2.23
C PHE A 132 2.34 15.27 1.72
N MET A 133 2.49 16.32 2.51
CA MET A 133 2.09 17.68 2.13
C MET A 133 3.07 18.32 1.12
N ASP A 134 4.36 17.98 1.17
CA ASP A 134 5.38 18.49 0.24
C ASP A 134 5.32 17.87 -1.17
N ARG A 135 4.59 16.77 -1.33
CA ARG A 135 4.24 16.14 -2.62
C ARG A 135 5.41 15.76 -3.52
N LYS A 136 6.59 15.51 -2.95
CA LYS A 136 7.78 15.09 -3.71
C LYS A 136 8.05 13.60 -3.52
N PRO A 137 8.57 12.90 -4.53
CA PRO A 137 9.07 11.55 -4.34
C PRO A 137 10.21 11.52 -3.32
N ILE A 138 10.29 10.45 -2.54
CA ILE A 138 11.44 10.16 -1.67
C ILE A 138 12.01 8.79 -1.96
N VAL A 139 13.28 8.65 -1.61
CA VAL A 139 13.99 7.39 -1.57
C VAL A 139 14.31 7.10 -0.11
N THR A 140 14.00 5.91 0.36
CA THR A 140 14.40 5.47 1.71
C THR A 140 15.88 5.11 1.77
N ASP A 141 16.42 5.03 2.98
CA ASP A 141 17.62 4.20 3.19
C ASP A 141 17.29 2.73 2.92
N ARG A 142 18.31 1.87 3.01
CA ARG A 142 18.15 0.42 2.87
C ARG A 142 17.27 -0.13 3.99
N ILE A 143 16.26 -0.91 3.63
CA ILE A 143 15.34 -1.59 4.54
C ILE A 143 15.57 -3.09 4.41
N ASP A 144 15.66 -3.80 5.53
CA ASP A 144 15.77 -5.25 5.54
C ASP A 144 14.45 -5.87 5.98
N LEU A 145 13.56 -6.15 5.02
CA LEU A 145 12.25 -6.76 5.31
C LEU A 145 12.28 -8.28 5.19
N ALA A 146 13.05 -8.79 4.24
CA ALA A 146 13.12 -10.21 3.96
C ALA A 146 13.87 -10.98 5.07
N SER A 147 14.89 -10.41 5.72
CA SER A 147 15.56 -11.11 6.82
C SER A 147 14.77 -11.03 8.14
N GLU A 148 13.87 -10.05 8.27
CA GLU A 148 13.14 -9.77 9.51
C GLU A 148 11.78 -10.51 9.62
N LEU A 149 11.25 -11.05 8.52
CA LEU A 149 10.06 -11.90 8.57
C LEU A 149 10.44 -13.36 8.90
N PRO A 150 9.94 -13.94 10.01
CA PRO A 150 10.30 -15.31 10.44
C PRO A 150 9.86 -16.44 9.47
N HIS A 151 9.17 -16.11 8.38
CA HIS A 151 8.69 -17.04 7.34
C HIS A 151 9.06 -16.58 5.92
N SER A 152 9.98 -15.63 5.81
CA SER A 152 10.51 -15.21 4.52
C SER A 152 11.32 -16.35 3.91
N GLN A 153 10.79 -16.92 2.84
CA GLN A 153 11.50 -17.82 1.93
C GLN A 153 12.42 -17.03 0.97
N TYR A 154 12.51 -15.71 1.13
CA TYR A 154 13.29 -14.83 0.29
C TYR A 154 14.72 -14.70 0.85
N GLU A 155 15.72 -14.81 -0.03
CA GLU A 155 17.11 -14.57 0.36
C GLU A 155 17.25 -13.19 1.00
N ALA A 156 18.06 -13.09 2.07
CA ALA A 156 18.31 -11.84 2.77
C ALA A 156 18.72 -10.75 1.75
N GLY A 157 17.90 -9.70 1.67
CA GLY A 157 18.02 -8.67 0.66
C GLY A 157 17.56 -7.32 1.20
N TYR A 158 18.34 -6.28 0.90
CA TYR A 158 17.96 -4.92 1.22
C TYR A 158 17.07 -4.35 0.12
N TYR A 159 15.98 -3.71 0.52
CA TYR A 159 15.10 -2.95 -0.35
C TYR A 159 15.37 -1.45 -0.21
N ILE A 160 15.20 -0.74 -1.32
CA ILE A 160 15.17 0.72 -1.34
C ILE A 160 13.82 1.10 -1.93
N LEU A 161 13.02 1.87 -1.20
CA LEU A 161 11.70 2.28 -1.65
C LEU A 161 11.77 3.66 -2.27
N LEU A 162 11.35 3.77 -3.53
CA LEU A 162 10.97 5.03 -4.16
C LEU A 162 9.47 5.22 -3.90
N MET A 163 9.13 6.14 -3.00
CA MET A 163 7.74 6.44 -2.65
C MET A 163 7.28 7.73 -3.33
N HIS A 164 6.10 7.71 -3.94
CA HIS A 164 5.46 8.89 -4.53
C HIS A 164 4.10 9.14 -3.87
N PRO A 165 3.79 10.36 -3.40
CA PRO A 165 2.51 10.69 -2.72
C PRO A 165 1.31 10.82 -3.68
N GLY A 166 1.38 10.23 -4.88
CA GLY A 166 0.42 10.48 -5.97
C GLY A 166 0.49 11.88 -6.58
N ILE A 167 -0.31 12.10 -7.64
CA ILE A 167 -0.42 13.38 -8.35
C ILE A 167 -1.88 13.85 -8.28
N GLN A 168 -2.11 15.14 -8.04
CA GLN A 168 -3.45 15.71 -8.19
C GLN A 168 -3.83 15.76 -9.67
N LEU A 169 -4.84 14.97 -10.04
CA LEU A 169 -5.47 15.12 -11.33
C LEU A 169 -6.34 16.39 -11.31
N PRO A 170 -6.37 17.16 -12.42
CA PRO A 170 -7.34 18.23 -12.54
C PRO A 170 -8.77 17.65 -12.41
N PRO A 171 -9.73 18.44 -11.89
CA PRO A 171 -11.12 17.99 -11.82
C PRO A 171 -11.55 17.48 -13.19
N ARG A 172 -12.06 16.24 -13.26
CA ARG A 172 -12.65 15.74 -14.50
C ARG A 172 -13.83 16.66 -14.82
N HIS A 173 -13.69 17.52 -15.82
CA HIS A 173 -14.85 18.15 -16.43
C HIS A 173 -15.66 16.99 -17.02
N HIS A 174 -16.79 16.67 -16.38
CA HIS A 174 -17.81 15.86 -17.02
C HIS A 174 -18.20 16.61 -18.29
N HIS A 175 -17.64 16.21 -19.43
CA HIS A 175 -18.32 16.41 -20.68
C HIS A 175 -19.63 15.64 -20.54
N HIS A 176 -20.67 16.33 -20.10
CA HIS A 176 -22.01 16.02 -20.53
C HIS A 176 -21.94 16.01 -22.05
N SER A 177 -21.83 14.82 -22.63
CA SER A 177 -22.40 14.59 -23.94
C SER A 177 -23.87 14.92 -23.77
N GLU A 178 -24.26 16.14 -24.17
CA GLU A 178 -25.65 16.40 -24.46
C GLU A 178 -26.08 15.31 -25.46
N PRO A 179 -27.21 14.62 -25.23
CA PRO A 179 -27.75 13.77 -26.27
C PRO A 179 -28.06 14.68 -27.46
N ASP A 180 -27.55 14.30 -28.63
CA ASP A 180 -27.83 14.91 -29.92
C ASP A 180 -29.31 14.66 -30.24
N THR A 181 -30.20 15.40 -29.56
CA THR A 181 -31.62 15.48 -29.88
C THR A 181 -31.79 16.65 -30.83
N ASP A 182 -31.43 16.44 -32.08
CA ASP A 182 -32.12 17.06 -33.21
C ASP A 182 -31.69 16.35 -34.49
N LEU A 183 -32.56 15.46 -34.96
CA LEU A 183 -32.99 15.30 -36.37
C LEU A 183 -33.64 13.93 -36.56
N ILE A 184 -34.86 13.78 -36.02
CA ILE A 184 -35.85 12.87 -36.60
C ILE A 184 -37.16 13.66 -36.78
N HIS A 185 -37.60 13.73 -38.04
CA HIS A 185 -38.85 14.32 -38.58
C HIS A 185 -38.82 15.86 -38.71
N SER A 186 -38.97 16.47 -39.89
CA SER A 186 -39.92 16.15 -40.98
C SER A 186 -39.41 16.60 -42.34
#